data_AF-A0A3M1ZFG4-F1
#
_entry.id   AF-A0A3M1ZFG4-F1
#
_cell.length_a   1.000
_cell.length_b   1.000
_cell.length_c   1.000
_cell.angle_alpha   90.00
_cell.angle_beta   90.00
_cell.angle_gamma   90.00
#
_symmetry.space_group_name_H-M   'P 1'
#
loop_
_entity.id
_entity.type
_entity.pdbx_description
1 polymer ?
#
loop_
_entity_poly.entity_id
_entity_poly.type
_entity_poly.pdbx_seq_one_letter_code
_entity_poly.pdbx_strand_id
1 'polypeptide(L)'
;MQMLLAVLFLLACLAGPAPAGDVAYRLVEPADPAHDLLPKTCRVCHKDQDFRFFVVVAPDDQGLQAARNRLEAGGPAPAADRPKNPHTAIACLFCHLEDPAQTPPEQMRFRTLDGGAVGRDRVGAACGLCHPGGSEDHPLVLGASDPTADLEEAGLPLPGGEPACYTCHDLHSEDVGPAAVRKAYLRFAAKSPASFVHGNRAGCRACHPGEPAPGSDPVFLEPDATARCERCHTGGHEKIHPVGVASTERTYPMDFQDLPLGPEGRITCSTCHDEPCTERVDPRNPRFLRGGPYLTPTEFCYRCHPKAGVGALNPHDQVTDDGRLVSTSCVFCHRKRPGEEGPGALAFLHSPLELCMGCHDPAPHPTVNHLVEMPEPMEKKLHAYEERHRVRLPLHEGQIVCTTCHNPHEKGAVRGEAALGAGEQKAWRVPSFAELCTPCHARYD
;
A
#
# COMPACT_ATOMS: atom_id res chain seq x y z
N MET A 1 -53.23 21.29 -0.28
CA MET A 1 -53.15 21.54 1.18
C MET A 1 -51.75 21.14 1.61
N GLN A 2 -50.87 22.10 1.92
CA GLN A 2 -49.49 21.81 2.30
C GLN A 2 -49.44 21.47 3.79
N MET A 3 -48.97 20.26 4.13
CA MET A 3 -48.52 19.95 5.49
C MET A 3 -47.01 20.10 5.54
N LEU A 4 -46.53 21.03 6.36
CA LEU A 4 -45.13 21.15 6.71
C LEU A 4 -44.87 20.22 7.91
N LEU A 5 -44.03 19.21 7.75
CA LEU A 5 -43.67 18.28 8.84
C LEU A 5 -42.17 18.42 9.13
N ALA A 6 -41.83 19.00 10.28
CA ALA A 6 -40.46 19.17 10.72
C ALA A 6 -40.05 18.01 11.64
N VAL A 7 -38.85 17.46 11.43
CA VAL A 7 -38.24 16.42 12.27
C VAL A 7 -36.87 16.92 12.74
N LEU A 8 -36.62 16.86 14.05
CA LEU A 8 -35.39 17.33 14.71
C LEU A 8 -34.58 16.14 15.24
N PHE A 9 -33.26 16.20 15.14
CA PHE A 9 -32.33 15.27 15.81
C PHE A 9 -31.25 16.04 16.57
N LEU A 10 -30.73 15.45 17.66
CA LEU A 10 -29.85 16.11 18.64
C LEU A 10 -28.43 15.53 18.70
N LEU A 11 -27.45 16.43 18.79
CA LEU A 11 -26.10 16.22 19.31
C LEU A 11 -25.66 17.44 20.12
N ALA A 12 -24.70 17.23 21.02
CA ALA A 12 -23.95 18.27 21.73
C ALA A 12 -22.58 17.70 22.17
N CYS A 13 -21.56 18.55 22.18
CA CYS A 13 -20.38 18.54 23.08
C CYS A 13 -19.60 19.86 22.84
N LEU A 14 -18.26 19.89 22.92
CA LEU A 14 -17.55 21.02 23.55
C LEU A 14 -16.34 21.57 22.77
N ALA A 15 -16.33 22.89 22.49
CA ALA A 15 -15.15 23.59 22.00
C ALA A 15 -15.08 25.07 22.45
N GLY A 16 -14.28 25.35 23.49
CA GLY A 16 -13.76 26.69 23.83
C GLY A 16 -14.73 27.71 24.47
N PRO A 17 -14.22 28.71 25.21
CA PRO A 17 -15.03 29.81 25.73
C PRO A 17 -15.36 30.81 24.61
N ALA A 18 -16.64 30.91 24.24
CA ALA A 18 -17.13 31.92 23.31
C ALA A 18 -17.12 33.34 23.94
N PRO A 19 -17.00 34.41 23.14
CA PRO A 19 -17.18 35.78 23.65
C PRO A 19 -18.61 36.00 24.14
N ALA A 20 -18.77 36.87 25.14
CA ALA A 20 -20.07 37.15 25.76
C ALA A 20 -20.96 38.02 24.85
N GLY A 21 -21.70 37.39 23.93
CA GLY A 21 -22.69 38.04 23.08
C GLY A 21 -23.27 37.08 22.03
N ASP A 22 -24.57 36.81 22.14
CA ASP A 22 -25.41 35.97 21.27
C ASP A 22 -25.05 34.48 21.11
N VAL A 23 -26.10 33.66 20.93
CA VAL A 23 -26.02 32.19 20.93
C VAL A 23 -25.40 31.68 19.63
N ALA A 24 -24.17 31.18 19.73
CA ALA A 24 -23.41 30.68 18.59
C ALA A 24 -23.90 29.30 18.13
N TYR A 25 -24.26 29.19 16.85
CA TYR A 25 -24.46 27.92 16.16
C TYR A 25 -24.04 28.00 14.67
N ARG A 26 -23.33 26.97 14.11
CA ARG A 26 -23.19 26.41 12.65
C ARG A 26 -25.35 24.88 11.17
N LEU A 27 -26.74 25.01 11.20
CA LEU A 27 -27.73 24.74 10.14
C LEU A 27 -27.13 24.72 8.72
N VAL A 28 -27.06 23.52 8.17
CA VAL A 28 -26.65 23.21 6.80
C VAL A 28 -27.91 23.16 5.95
N GLU A 29 -27.91 23.81 4.80
CA GLU A 29 -29.08 23.88 3.92
C GLU A 29 -29.02 22.83 2.80
N PRO A 30 -30.16 22.40 2.23
CA PRO A 30 -30.20 21.42 1.13
C PRO A 30 -29.47 21.82 -0.17
N ALA A 31 -29.02 23.07 -0.29
CA ALA A 31 -28.23 23.58 -1.41
C ALA A 31 -26.72 23.71 -1.10
N ASP A 32 -26.29 23.38 0.12
CA ASP A 32 -24.87 23.32 0.50
C ASP A 32 -24.22 22.11 -0.22
N PRO A 33 -23.14 22.29 -1.01
CA PRO A 33 -22.56 21.23 -1.83
C PRO A 33 -22.16 19.95 -1.09
N ALA A 34 -22.00 20.01 0.24
CA ALA A 34 -21.67 18.86 1.07
C ALA A 34 -22.84 17.85 1.28
N HIS A 35 -24.10 18.20 0.98
CA HIS A 35 -25.29 17.42 1.38
C HIS A 35 -26.30 17.09 0.26
N ASP A 36 -25.85 17.09 -1.00
CA ASP A 36 -26.60 16.74 -2.22
C ASP A 36 -27.40 15.41 -2.17
N LEU A 37 -26.93 14.40 -1.41
CA LEU A 37 -27.58 13.08 -1.36
C LEU A 37 -29.00 13.11 -0.78
N LEU A 38 -29.25 13.85 0.31
CA LEU A 38 -30.54 13.80 1.03
C LEU A 38 -31.72 14.22 0.14
N PRO A 39 -31.66 15.36 -0.60
CA PRO A 39 -32.68 15.73 -1.58
C PRO A 39 -32.94 14.66 -2.66
N LYS A 40 -31.90 13.96 -3.12
CA LYS A 40 -32.03 12.91 -4.14
C LYS A 40 -32.75 11.68 -3.59
N THR A 41 -32.31 11.15 -2.45
CA THR A 41 -32.88 9.91 -1.90
C THR A 41 -34.32 10.10 -1.41
N CYS A 42 -34.65 11.24 -0.80
CA CYS A 42 -36.04 11.50 -0.37
C CYS A 42 -37.02 11.65 -1.55
N ARG A 43 -36.60 12.25 -2.67
CA ARG A 43 -37.43 12.37 -3.89
C ARG A 43 -37.74 11.03 -4.56
N VAL A 44 -36.99 9.96 -4.31
CA VAL A 44 -37.33 8.61 -4.80
C VAL A 44 -38.63 8.11 -4.17
N CYS A 45 -38.83 8.37 -2.87
CA CYS A 45 -40.00 7.90 -2.10
C CYS A 45 -41.15 8.92 -2.06
N HIS A 46 -40.86 10.22 -2.15
CA HIS A 46 -41.84 11.30 -1.97
C HIS A 46 -41.76 12.34 -3.11
N LYS A 47 -42.16 11.93 -4.32
CA LYS A 47 -41.97 12.71 -5.56
C LYS A 47 -42.66 14.08 -5.54
N ASP A 48 -43.80 14.20 -4.86
CA ASP A 48 -44.70 15.37 -4.90
C ASP A 48 -44.66 16.22 -3.61
N GLN A 49 -43.62 16.09 -2.78
CA GLN A 49 -43.47 16.84 -1.53
C GLN A 49 -42.09 17.53 -1.45
N ASP A 50 -42.09 18.81 -1.06
CA ASP A 50 -40.88 19.59 -0.78
C ASP A 50 -40.44 19.41 0.67
N PHE A 51 -39.25 18.85 0.87
CA PHE A 51 -38.64 18.67 2.19
C PHE A 51 -37.53 19.69 2.41
N ARG A 52 -37.39 20.15 3.65
CA ARG A 52 -36.22 20.92 4.12
C ARG A 52 -35.64 20.21 5.33
N PHE A 53 -34.38 19.83 5.23
CA PHE A 53 -33.63 19.18 6.29
C PHE A 53 -32.63 20.17 6.87
N PHE A 54 -32.45 20.12 8.19
CA PHE A 54 -31.55 20.99 8.92
C PHE A 54 -30.83 20.19 10.01
N VAL A 55 -29.50 20.25 10.04
CA VAL A 55 -28.70 19.71 11.15
C VAL A 55 -28.44 20.84 12.14
N VAL A 56 -28.83 20.63 13.40
CA VAL A 56 -28.61 21.57 14.51
C VAL A 56 -27.82 20.87 15.60
N VAL A 57 -26.87 21.62 16.17
CA VAL A 57 -25.99 21.18 17.24
C VAL A 57 -25.74 22.41 18.15
N ALA A 58 -25.52 22.21 19.45
CA ALA A 58 -25.32 23.29 20.44
C ALA A 58 -24.45 22.82 21.63
N PRO A 59 -23.82 23.74 22.40
CA PRO A 59 -22.99 23.37 23.56
C PRO A 59 -23.82 23.03 24.82
N ASP A 60 -25.07 23.46 24.91
CA ASP A 60 -25.98 23.22 26.03
C ASP A 60 -27.46 23.20 25.57
N ASP A 61 -28.35 22.73 26.47
CA ASP A 61 -29.79 22.61 26.20
C ASP A 61 -30.49 23.96 25.94
N GLN A 62 -29.98 25.07 26.49
CA GLN A 62 -30.56 26.39 26.30
C GLN A 62 -30.25 26.90 24.88
N GLY A 63 -29.02 26.71 24.39
CA GLY A 63 -28.64 26.94 23.01
C GLY A 63 -29.43 26.05 22.03
N LEU A 64 -29.71 24.80 22.41
CA LEU A 64 -30.46 23.86 21.58
C LEU A 64 -31.97 24.20 21.52
N GLN A 65 -32.57 24.62 22.64
CA GLN A 65 -33.95 25.14 22.64
C GLN A 65 -34.04 26.49 21.91
N ALA A 66 -33.03 27.37 22.00
CA ALA A 66 -32.96 28.59 21.22
C ALA A 66 -32.86 28.29 19.70
N ALA A 67 -32.04 27.31 19.32
CA ALA A 67 -31.92 26.82 17.95
C ALA A 67 -33.23 26.24 17.41
N ARG A 68 -33.97 25.50 18.25
CA ARG A 68 -35.32 25.00 17.95
C ARG A 68 -36.33 26.12 17.75
N ASN A 69 -36.44 27.04 18.71
CA ASN A 69 -37.31 28.22 18.62
C ASN A 69 -37.03 29.03 17.34
N ARG A 70 -35.74 29.16 16.96
CA ARG A 70 -35.33 29.90 15.76
C ARG A 70 -35.48 29.09 14.46
N LEU A 71 -35.44 27.76 14.50
CA LEU A 71 -35.90 26.92 13.38
C LEU A 71 -37.41 27.09 13.13
N GLU A 72 -38.19 27.00 14.21
CA GLU A 72 -39.65 27.18 14.20
C GLU A 72 -40.03 28.64 13.80
N ALA A 73 -39.11 29.60 13.94
CA ALA A 73 -39.27 31.01 13.53
C ALA A 73 -38.54 31.44 12.24
N GLY A 74 -37.78 30.58 11.54
CA GLY A 74 -37.25 30.87 10.19
C GLY A 74 -35.75 30.73 9.88
N GLY A 75 -34.90 30.21 10.79
CA GLY A 75 -33.50 29.81 10.51
C GLY A 75 -32.40 30.83 10.89
N PRO A 76 -31.21 30.78 10.25
CA PRO A 76 -30.19 29.72 10.34
C PRO A 76 -29.21 29.86 11.52
N ALA A 77 -28.59 28.76 11.99
CA ALA A 77 -27.11 28.49 11.96
C ALA A 77 -26.65 27.25 12.84
N PRO A 78 -25.46 26.62 12.64
CA PRO A 78 -24.76 24.85 13.36
C PRO A 78 -24.05 24.29 14.68
N ALA A 79 -23.84 24.84 15.89
CA ALA A 79 -22.64 24.59 16.75
C ALA A 79 -22.29 23.11 17.11
N ALA A 80 -21.33 22.53 16.38
CA ALA A 80 -20.98 21.10 16.33
C ALA A 80 -20.46 20.45 17.63
N ASP A 81 -20.59 19.11 17.74
CA ASP A 81 -19.51 18.19 18.13
C ASP A 81 -19.84 16.69 17.84
N ARG A 82 -18.81 15.85 17.96
CA ARG A 82 -18.68 14.38 17.96
C ARG A 82 -19.01 13.61 16.66
N PRO A 83 -18.09 12.73 16.20
CA PRO A 83 -18.39 11.77 15.15
C PRO A 83 -19.25 10.62 15.71
N LYS A 84 -20.57 10.82 15.78
CA LYS A 84 -21.48 9.67 15.70
C LYS A 84 -21.20 8.93 14.38
N ASN A 85 -21.37 7.61 14.37
CA ASN A 85 -21.44 6.83 13.15
C ASN A 85 -22.50 7.51 12.22
N PRO A 86 -22.14 8.01 11.03
CA PRO A 86 -23.08 8.77 10.21
C PRO A 86 -24.30 7.93 9.80
N HIS A 87 -24.18 6.61 9.86
CA HIS A 87 -25.25 5.66 9.57
C HIS A 87 -26.20 5.40 10.77
N THR A 88 -25.80 5.64 12.03
CA THR A 88 -26.73 5.47 13.17
C THR A 88 -27.74 6.62 13.30
N ALA A 89 -27.59 7.68 12.50
CA ALA A 89 -28.61 8.71 12.30
C ALA A 89 -29.62 8.36 11.17
N ILE A 90 -29.40 7.27 10.43
CA ILE A 90 -30.28 6.82 9.35
C ILE A 90 -31.40 5.97 9.95
N ALA A 91 -32.67 6.30 9.65
CA ALA A 91 -33.81 5.52 10.09
C ALA A 91 -33.81 4.12 9.44
N CYS A 92 -34.13 3.07 10.20
CA CYS A 92 -34.00 1.67 9.78
C CYS A 92 -34.60 1.37 8.40
N LEU A 93 -35.79 1.92 8.10
CA LEU A 93 -36.55 1.73 6.85
C LEU A 93 -35.93 2.41 5.60
N PHE A 94 -34.77 3.06 5.74
CA PHE A 94 -33.95 3.52 4.63
C PHE A 94 -33.19 2.35 3.99
N CYS A 95 -32.51 1.55 4.82
CA CYS A 95 -31.75 0.37 4.40
C CYS A 95 -32.64 -0.88 4.33
N HIS A 96 -33.48 -1.10 5.34
CA HIS A 96 -34.39 -2.24 5.44
C HIS A 96 -35.73 -1.95 4.73
N LEU A 97 -36.36 -2.99 4.20
CA LEU A 97 -37.74 -2.91 3.67
C LEU A 97 -38.79 -3.35 4.70
N GLU A 98 -38.37 -4.05 5.75
CA GLU A 98 -39.16 -4.51 6.88
C GLU A 98 -38.74 -3.83 8.19
N ASP A 99 -39.55 -3.95 9.25
CA ASP A 99 -39.23 -3.43 10.59
C ASP A 99 -38.28 -4.41 11.34
N PRO A 100 -37.06 -3.98 11.72
CA PRO A 100 -36.13 -4.81 12.50
C PRO A 100 -36.65 -5.29 13.85
N ALA A 101 -37.69 -4.67 14.41
CA ALA A 101 -38.32 -5.11 15.66
C ALA A 101 -39.38 -6.22 15.48
N GLN A 102 -39.84 -6.47 14.25
CA GLN A 102 -40.95 -7.38 13.96
C GLN A 102 -40.58 -8.53 13.00
N THR A 103 -39.56 -8.35 12.16
CA THR A 103 -39.12 -9.34 11.18
C THR A 103 -37.86 -10.07 11.65
N PRO A 104 -37.73 -11.39 11.44
CA PRO A 104 -36.50 -12.13 11.74
C PRO A 104 -35.31 -11.75 10.82
N PRO A 105 -34.04 -11.80 11.28
CA PRO A 105 -32.87 -11.38 10.51
C PRO A 105 -32.61 -12.12 9.19
N GLU A 106 -33.16 -13.33 9.03
CA GLU A 106 -33.09 -14.15 7.81
C GLU A 106 -34.21 -13.84 6.80
N GLN A 107 -35.23 -13.08 7.21
CA GLN A 107 -36.33 -12.60 6.36
C GLN A 107 -36.16 -11.13 5.93
N MET A 108 -35.13 -10.45 6.45
CA MET A 108 -34.78 -9.07 6.09
C MET A 108 -34.43 -8.93 4.61
N ARG A 109 -35.03 -7.94 3.97
CA ARG A 109 -34.64 -7.46 2.65
C ARG A 109 -34.13 -6.03 2.73
N PHE A 110 -33.15 -5.74 1.89
CA PHE A 110 -32.45 -4.47 1.85
C PHE A 110 -32.71 -3.77 0.51
N ARG A 111 -32.85 -2.44 0.56
CA ARG A 111 -33.07 -1.60 -0.63
C ARG A 111 -31.76 -1.46 -1.43
N THR A 112 -31.84 -1.56 -2.75
CA THR A 112 -30.71 -1.32 -3.67
C THR A 112 -30.86 -0.03 -4.48
N LEU A 113 -29.78 0.42 -5.14
CA LEU A 113 -29.70 1.69 -5.88
C LEU A 113 -30.71 1.81 -7.03
N ASP A 114 -31.09 0.69 -7.65
CA ASP A 114 -32.14 0.58 -8.66
C ASP A 114 -33.57 0.60 -8.09
N GLY A 115 -33.72 0.69 -6.76
CA GLY A 115 -34.99 0.55 -6.06
C GLY A 115 -35.42 -0.90 -5.82
N GLY A 116 -34.56 -1.87 -6.15
CA GLY A 116 -34.78 -3.29 -5.92
C GLY A 116 -34.70 -3.72 -4.45
N ALA A 117 -34.84 -5.03 -4.25
CA ALA A 117 -34.79 -5.69 -2.95
C ALA A 117 -33.81 -6.87 -3.01
N VAL A 118 -32.86 -6.93 -2.06
CA VAL A 118 -31.90 -8.04 -1.94
C VAL A 118 -31.98 -8.69 -0.56
N GLY A 119 -31.63 -9.98 -0.47
CA GLY A 119 -31.48 -10.67 0.80
C GLY A 119 -30.20 -10.28 1.55
N ARG A 120 -30.05 -10.82 2.76
CA ARG A 120 -28.88 -10.60 3.63
C ARG A 120 -27.57 -11.08 3.03
N ASP A 121 -27.61 -12.10 2.18
CA ASP A 121 -26.51 -12.60 1.35
C ASP A 121 -25.92 -11.52 0.43
N ARG A 122 -26.74 -10.57 -0.03
CA ARG A 122 -26.34 -9.51 -0.97
C ARG A 122 -26.50 -8.09 -0.41
N VAL A 123 -26.52 -7.93 0.92
CA VAL A 123 -26.67 -6.62 1.60
C VAL A 123 -25.59 -5.60 1.21
N GLY A 124 -24.41 -6.04 0.73
CA GLY A 124 -23.40 -5.13 0.14
C GLY A 124 -23.93 -4.28 -1.03
N ALA A 125 -24.93 -4.76 -1.78
CA ALA A 125 -25.60 -3.98 -2.82
C ALA A 125 -26.42 -2.81 -2.28
N ALA A 126 -26.82 -2.83 -1.00
CA ALA A 126 -27.45 -1.69 -0.33
C ALA A 126 -26.42 -0.60 0.03
N CYS A 127 -25.16 -0.97 0.32
CA CYS A 127 -24.07 0.00 0.53
C CYS A 127 -23.85 0.86 -0.73
N GLY A 128 -24.08 0.30 -1.92
CA GLY A 128 -24.04 1.00 -3.21
C GLY A 128 -25.04 2.16 -3.36
N LEU A 129 -26.05 2.30 -2.48
CA LEU A 129 -26.90 3.49 -2.40
C LEU A 129 -26.11 4.77 -2.09
N CYS A 130 -25.10 4.66 -1.24
CA CYS A 130 -24.29 5.78 -0.75
C CYS A 130 -22.83 5.72 -1.24
N HIS A 131 -22.37 4.55 -1.67
CA HIS A 131 -21.01 4.30 -2.16
C HIS A 131 -20.99 3.73 -3.60
N PRO A 132 -21.49 4.47 -4.62
CA PRO A 132 -21.31 4.09 -6.01
C PRO A 132 -19.80 4.03 -6.34
N GLY A 133 -19.33 2.92 -6.90
CA GLY A 133 -17.89 2.64 -7.10
C GLY A 133 -17.16 2.08 -5.87
N GLY A 134 -17.82 1.96 -4.71
CA GLY A 134 -17.25 1.48 -3.44
C GLY A 134 -16.84 -0.01 -3.40
N SER A 135 -16.90 -0.72 -4.52
CA SER A 135 -16.37 -2.07 -4.72
C SER A 135 -15.13 -2.10 -5.64
N GLU A 136 -14.82 -1.01 -6.34
CA GLU A 136 -13.73 -0.91 -7.32
C GLU A 136 -12.59 -0.03 -6.78
N ASP A 137 -12.91 1.12 -6.17
CA ASP A 137 -11.93 2.05 -5.59
C ASP A 137 -11.70 1.88 -4.08
N HIS A 138 -12.42 0.98 -3.40
CA HIS A 138 -12.18 0.74 -1.98
C HIS A 138 -10.83 0.03 -1.83
N PRO A 139 -9.83 0.61 -1.14
CA PRO A 139 -8.57 -0.10 -0.91
C PRO A 139 -8.89 -1.37 -0.14
N LEU A 140 -8.59 -2.53 -0.71
CA LEU A 140 -8.72 -3.79 0.00
C LEU A 140 -7.75 -3.74 1.17
N VAL A 141 -8.29 -3.51 2.37
CA VAL A 141 -7.53 -3.47 3.63
C VAL A 141 -7.10 -4.90 4.05
N LEU A 142 -7.38 -5.87 3.19
CA LEU A 142 -6.96 -7.25 3.23
C LEU A 142 -5.97 -7.47 2.07
N GLY A 143 -4.85 -8.13 2.35
CA GLY A 143 -3.76 -8.35 1.39
C GLY A 143 -4.08 -9.43 0.35
N ALA A 144 -3.07 -9.81 -0.44
CA ALA A 144 -3.19 -10.85 -1.48
C ALA A 144 -3.26 -12.29 -0.92
N SER A 145 -3.02 -12.48 0.38
CA SER A 145 -3.21 -13.74 1.10
C SER A 145 -4.66 -13.86 1.59
N ASP A 146 -5.28 -15.03 1.40
CA ASP A 146 -6.62 -15.32 1.95
C ASP A 146 -6.66 -15.11 3.48
N PRO A 147 -7.44 -14.14 3.98
CA PRO A 147 -7.51 -13.79 5.40
C PRO A 147 -8.65 -14.52 6.14
N THR A 148 -9.39 -15.40 5.46
CA THR A 148 -10.66 -15.97 5.94
C THR A 148 -10.54 -16.58 7.33
N ALA A 149 -9.57 -17.48 7.56
CA ALA A 149 -9.38 -18.14 8.85
C ALA A 149 -9.05 -17.17 9.98
N ASP A 150 -8.13 -16.21 9.76
CA ASP A 150 -7.77 -15.18 10.75
C ASP A 150 -8.97 -14.27 11.09
N LEU A 151 -9.83 -13.98 10.11
CA LEU A 151 -11.03 -13.16 10.29
C LEU A 151 -12.10 -13.92 11.11
N GLU A 152 -12.26 -15.23 10.88
CA GLU A 152 -13.13 -16.09 11.71
C GLU A 152 -12.60 -16.20 13.15
N GLU A 153 -11.29 -16.39 13.36
CA GLU A 153 -10.68 -16.40 14.71
C GLU A 153 -10.86 -15.04 15.42
N ALA A 154 -10.77 -13.94 14.68
CA ALA A 154 -11.05 -12.59 15.19
C ALA A 154 -12.56 -12.33 15.48
N GLY A 155 -13.45 -13.28 15.18
CA GLY A 155 -14.89 -13.19 15.41
C GLY A 155 -15.60 -12.23 14.46
N LEU A 156 -15.10 -12.08 13.23
CA LEU A 156 -15.63 -11.16 12.22
C LEU A 156 -16.60 -11.89 11.28
N PRO A 157 -17.72 -11.26 10.86
CA PRO A 157 -18.75 -11.96 10.10
C PRO A 157 -18.34 -12.15 8.63
N LEU A 158 -18.18 -13.40 8.20
CA LEU A 158 -17.92 -13.78 6.80
C LEU A 158 -19.19 -14.38 6.15
N PRO A 159 -20.03 -13.58 5.47
CA PRO A 159 -21.20 -14.12 4.76
C PRO A 159 -20.78 -15.06 3.63
N GLY A 160 -21.34 -16.26 3.60
CA GLY A 160 -20.98 -17.27 2.59
C GLY A 160 -19.54 -17.79 2.70
N GLY A 161 -18.80 -17.41 3.75
CA GLY A 161 -17.37 -17.70 3.91
C GLY A 161 -16.43 -16.63 3.34
N GLU A 162 -16.94 -15.53 2.77
CA GLU A 162 -16.11 -14.49 2.14
C GLU A 162 -16.15 -13.15 2.90
N PRO A 163 -15.07 -12.33 2.86
CA PRO A 163 -15.09 -10.97 3.40
C PRO A 163 -16.01 -10.03 2.62
N ALA A 164 -16.89 -9.32 3.32
CA ALA A 164 -17.81 -8.33 2.78
C ALA A 164 -17.68 -6.98 3.49
N CYS A 165 -18.36 -5.93 3.00
CA CYS A 165 -18.30 -4.58 3.57
C CYS A 165 -18.56 -4.58 5.10
N TYR A 166 -19.50 -5.40 5.58
CA TYR A 166 -19.86 -5.48 7.00
C TYR A 166 -19.01 -6.48 7.82
N THR A 167 -18.06 -7.19 7.19
CA THR A 167 -16.95 -7.84 7.90
C THR A 167 -16.08 -6.78 8.56
N CYS A 168 -15.78 -5.70 7.83
CA CYS A 168 -14.96 -4.59 8.34
C CYS A 168 -15.81 -3.51 9.04
N HIS A 169 -17.00 -3.18 8.52
CA HIS A 169 -17.85 -2.10 9.03
C HIS A 169 -19.03 -2.60 9.89
N ASP A 170 -19.52 -1.74 10.78
CA ASP A 170 -20.78 -1.93 11.51
C ASP A 170 -21.62 -0.65 11.46
N LEU A 171 -22.84 -0.76 10.91
CA LEU A 171 -23.74 0.38 10.72
C LEU A 171 -24.70 0.58 11.90
N HIS A 172 -24.75 -0.37 12.83
CA HIS A 172 -25.70 -0.40 13.96
C HIS A 172 -25.02 -0.17 15.31
N SER A 173 -23.76 -0.57 15.46
CA SER A 173 -23.00 -0.41 16.69
C SER A 173 -22.55 1.03 16.92
N GLU A 174 -22.68 1.50 18.16
CA GLU A 174 -22.00 2.70 18.66
C GLU A 174 -20.50 2.44 18.93
N ASP A 175 -20.09 1.18 19.11
CA ASP A 175 -18.72 0.75 19.42
C ASP A 175 -17.83 0.62 18.16
N VAL A 176 -17.85 1.64 17.30
CA VAL A 176 -17.08 1.70 16.04
C VAL A 176 -15.94 2.71 16.12
N GLY A 177 -14.98 2.58 15.19
CA GLY A 177 -13.97 3.58 14.90
C GLY A 177 -14.40 4.56 13.80
N PRO A 178 -13.43 5.31 13.22
CA PRO A 178 -13.67 6.14 12.04
C PRO A 178 -14.33 5.34 10.91
N ALA A 179 -15.11 6.03 10.07
CA ALA A 179 -15.84 5.44 8.95
C ALA A 179 -16.69 4.19 9.30
N ALA A 180 -17.17 4.09 10.56
CA ALA A 180 -17.96 2.96 11.05
C ALA A 180 -17.24 1.60 11.07
N VAL A 181 -15.91 1.57 11.09
CA VAL A 181 -15.13 0.32 11.13
C VAL A 181 -15.24 -0.36 12.50
N ARG A 182 -15.46 -1.68 12.54
CA ARG A 182 -15.54 -2.51 13.75
C ARG A 182 -14.25 -2.38 14.57
N LYS A 183 -14.36 -2.16 15.88
CA LYS A 183 -13.20 -2.28 16.79
C LYS A 183 -12.61 -3.70 16.80
N ALA A 184 -13.39 -4.73 16.49
CA ALA A 184 -12.87 -6.08 16.24
C ALA A 184 -11.95 -6.13 15.01
N TYR A 185 -12.36 -5.52 13.89
CA TYR A 185 -11.54 -5.45 12.68
C TYR A 185 -10.25 -4.65 12.91
N LEU A 186 -10.32 -3.53 13.64
CA LEU A 186 -9.13 -2.76 14.01
C LEU A 186 -8.15 -3.56 14.88
N ARG A 187 -8.63 -4.47 15.74
CA ARG A 187 -7.77 -5.38 16.54
C ARG A 187 -7.17 -6.51 15.69
N PHE A 188 -7.90 -6.99 14.68
CA PHE A 188 -7.41 -7.96 13.69
C PHE A 188 -6.31 -7.32 12.82
N ALA A 189 -6.57 -6.16 12.21
CA ALA A 189 -5.62 -5.47 11.35
C ALA A 189 -4.34 -5.07 12.10
N ALA A 190 -4.43 -4.79 13.40
CA ALA A 190 -3.25 -4.53 14.24
C ALA A 190 -2.40 -5.76 14.58
N LYS A 191 -2.72 -6.94 14.03
CA LYS A 191 -2.00 -8.21 14.28
C LYS A 191 -1.79 -9.07 13.03
N SER A 192 -2.73 -9.09 12.08
CA SER A 192 -2.64 -9.98 10.92
C SER A 192 -1.74 -9.39 9.82
N PRO A 193 -0.78 -10.18 9.29
CA PRO A 193 0.02 -9.80 8.13
C PRO A 193 -0.82 -9.72 6.85
N ALA A 194 -2.00 -10.34 6.83
CA ALA A 194 -2.95 -10.29 5.73
C ALA A 194 -3.72 -8.95 5.67
N SER A 195 -3.21 -7.86 6.26
CA SER A 195 -3.81 -6.53 6.22
C SER A 195 -2.99 -5.54 5.39
N PHE A 196 -3.66 -4.80 4.50
CA PHE A 196 -3.02 -3.74 3.72
C PHE A 196 -2.97 -2.46 4.56
N VAL A 197 -1.92 -2.36 5.37
CA VAL A 197 -1.72 -1.26 6.31
C VAL A 197 -1.28 0.04 5.64
N HIS A 198 -0.63 -0.05 4.48
CA HIS A 198 0.11 1.07 3.90
C HIS A 198 -0.78 2.10 3.18
N GLY A 199 -0.48 3.39 3.37
CA GLY A 199 -1.20 4.49 2.68
C GLY A 199 -2.70 4.61 3.02
N ASN A 200 -3.16 3.95 4.09
CA ASN A 200 -4.55 3.86 4.49
C ASN A 200 -4.72 4.28 5.96
N ARG A 201 -5.61 5.26 6.22
CA ARG A 201 -5.89 5.76 7.58
C ARG A 201 -6.40 4.71 8.57
N ALA A 202 -7.08 3.66 8.09
CA ALA A 202 -7.45 2.53 8.94
C ALA A 202 -6.23 1.66 9.30
N GLY A 203 -5.32 1.48 8.34
CA GLY A 203 -4.06 0.73 8.48
C GLY A 203 -3.08 1.34 9.46
N CYS A 204 -3.08 2.67 9.64
CA CYS A 204 -2.26 3.36 10.65
C CYS A 204 -2.37 2.74 12.05
N ARG A 205 -3.55 2.25 12.43
CA ARG A 205 -3.80 1.63 13.74
C ARG A 205 -3.12 0.26 13.93
N ALA A 206 -2.49 -0.29 12.91
CA ALA A 206 -1.62 -1.47 13.01
C ALA A 206 -0.16 -1.15 13.34
N CYS A 207 0.26 0.10 13.10
CA CYS A 207 1.57 0.60 13.49
C CYS A 207 1.52 1.49 14.74
N HIS A 208 0.41 2.20 14.98
CA HIS A 208 0.28 3.23 16.01
C HIS A 208 -0.82 2.91 17.04
N PRO A 209 -0.68 3.32 18.32
CA PRO A 209 -1.69 3.11 19.37
C PRO A 209 -2.94 3.98 19.21
N GLY A 210 -2.94 4.91 18.26
CA GLY A 210 -4.03 5.82 17.93
C GLY A 210 -3.82 6.43 16.55
N GLU A 211 -4.60 7.45 16.20
CA GLU A 211 -4.32 8.26 15.00
C GLU A 211 -3.18 9.25 15.31
N PRO A 212 -2.07 9.24 14.53
CA PRO A 212 -0.98 10.20 14.71
C PRO A 212 -1.46 11.61 14.37
N ALA A 213 -1.07 12.60 15.18
CA ALA A 213 -1.46 13.98 14.95
C ALA A 213 -0.61 14.60 13.80
N PRO A 214 -1.17 15.53 13.01
CA PRO A 214 -0.39 16.25 12.01
C PRO A 214 0.80 16.99 12.66
N GLY A 215 2.02 16.66 12.25
CA GLY A 215 3.25 17.27 12.77
C GLY A 215 3.71 16.78 14.14
N SER A 216 3.14 15.70 14.70
CA SER A 216 3.70 15.02 15.89
C SER A 216 4.58 13.84 15.51
N ASP A 217 5.64 13.58 16.28
CA ASP A 217 6.44 12.36 16.14
C ASP A 217 5.56 11.10 16.23
N PRO A 218 5.68 10.15 15.28
CA PRO A 218 4.84 8.96 15.25
C PRO A 218 5.20 7.98 16.37
N VAL A 219 4.29 7.81 17.34
CA VAL A 219 4.38 6.76 18.37
C VAL A 219 4.02 5.41 17.75
N PHE A 220 4.89 4.40 17.86
CA PHE A 220 4.65 3.05 17.34
C PHE A 220 4.28 2.06 18.44
N LEU A 221 3.46 1.06 18.10
CA LEU A 221 3.10 -0.09 18.96
C LEU A 221 4.29 -1.04 19.18
N GLU A 222 5.12 -1.18 18.17
CA GLU A 222 6.41 -1.87 18.22
C GLU A 222 7.49 -0.81 17.96
N PRO A 223 8.33 -0.44 18.93
CA PRO A 223 9.35 0.56 18.75
C PRO A 223 10.44 0.13 17.75
N ASP A 224 10.84 -1.14 17.71
CA ASP A 224 11.90 -1.57 16.80
C ASP A 224 11.43 -1.52 15.34
N ALA A 225 12.18 -0.81 14.51
CA ALA A 225 11.79 -0.54 13.13
C ALA A 225 11.88 -1.77 12.21
N THR A 226 12.76 -2.71 12.53
CA THR A 226 12.93 -3.94 11.75
C THR A 226 11.84 -4.94 12.13
N ALA A 227 11.69 -5.25 13.42
CA ALA A 227 10.65 -6.14 13.93
C ALA A 227 9.23 -5.66 13.57
N ARG A 228 8.98 -4.33 13.58
CA ARG A 228 7.71 -3.73 13.15
C ARG A 228 7.35 -4.06 11.70
N CYS A 229 8.32 -3.99 10.78
CA CYS A 229 8.11 -4.23 9.36
C CYS A 229 8.08 -5.74 9.01
N GLU A 230 8.95 -6.53 9.64
CA GLU A 230 9.07 -7.97 9.41
C GLU A 230 7.82 -8.77 9.82
N ARG A 231 6.93 -8.22 10.66
CA ARG A 231 5.62 -8.84 10.94
C ARG A 231 4.81 -9.14 9.69
N CYS A 232 4.87 -8.26 8.69
CA CYS A 232 4.09 -8.38 7.44
C CYS A 232 4.99 -8.71 6.24
N HIS A 233 6.19 -8.12 6.20
CA HIS A 233 7.18 -8.35 5.14
C HIS A 233 8.15 -9.45 5.57
N THR A 234 7.65 -10.68 5.67
CA THR A 234 8.39 -11.84 6.19
C THR A 234 9.45 -12.33 5.19
N GLY A 235 10.64 -11.73 5.26
CA GLY A 235 11.80 -12.09 4.44
C GLY A 235 11.96 -11.24 3.18
N GLY A 236 13.11 -11.37 2.52
CA GLY A 236 13.42 -10.67 1.27
C GLY A 236 14.29 -9.41 1.41
N HIS A 237 14.33 -8.76 2.57
CA HIS A 237 15.16 -7.56 2.79
C HIS A 237 16.66 -7.87 2.69
N GLU A 238 17.13 -8.89 3.39
CA GLU A 238 18.54 -9.33 3.41
C GLU A 238 19.16 -9.56 2.02
N LYS A 239 18.32 -9.74 0.98
CA LYS A 239 18.75 -10.01 -0.39
C LYS A 239 19.48 -8.84 -1.06
N ILE A 240 19.07 -7.60 -0.74
CA ILE A 240 19.51 -6.36 -1.41
C ILE A 240 19.43 -5.10 -0.50
N HIS A 241 18.70 -5.17 0.62
CA HIS A 241 18.49 -4.09 1.59
C HIS A 241 18.94 -4.58 2.98
N PRO A 242 20.26 -4.68 3.24
CA PRO A 242 20.76 -5.24 4.49
C PRO A 242 20.38 -4.35 5.68
N VAL A 243 19.77 -4.93 6.71
CA VAL A 243 19.45 -4.27 7.99
C VAL A 243 20.39 -4.75 9.08
N GLY A 244 20.51 -4.00 10.19
CA GLY A 244 21.40 -4.34 11.29
C GLY A 244 22.89 -4.04 11.05
N VAL A 245 23.24 -3.41 9.93
CA VAL A 245 24.63 -2.99 9.59
C VAL A 245 24.90 -1.54 9.98
N ALA A 246 26.09 -1.29 10.56
CA ALA A 246 26.57 0.06 10.86
C ALA A 246 27.48 0.61 9.74
N SER A 247 27.78 1.91 9.77
CA SER A 247 28.69 2.55 8.81
C SER A 247 30.14 2.06 8.98
N THR A 248 30.85 1.97 7.85
CA THR A 248 32.28 1.64 7.78
C THR A 248 33.09 2.85 7.32
N GLU A 249 34.41 2.78 7.42
CA GLU A 249 35.35 3.78 6.85
C GLU A 249 35.22 3.95 5.32
N ARG A 250 34.48 3.08 4.64
CA ARG A 250 34.22 3.11 3.18
C ARG A 250 32.85 3.70 2.81
N THR A 251 32.01 4.01 3.78
CA THR A 251 30.71 4.67 3.59
C THR A 251 30.78 6.08 4.16
N TYR A 252 29.96 6.99 3.66
CA TYR A 252 29.71 8.22 4.40
C TYR A 252 29.10 7.87 5.77
N PRO A 253 29.45 8.59 6.85
CA PRO A 253 28.80 8.42 8.16
C PRO A 253 27.28 8.56 7.99
N MET A 254 26.51 7.56 8.43
CA MET A 254 25.07 7.50 8.11
C MET A 254 24.21 8.40 9.00
N ASP A 255 24.81 8.97 10.06
CA ASP A 255 24.31 10.09 10.86
C ASP A 255 24.40 11.45 10.13
N PHE A 256 25.23 11.58 9.07
CA PHE A 256 25.51 12.86 8.38
C PHE A 256 24.30 13.48 7.62
N GLN A 257 23.15 12.80 7.56
CA GLN A 257 21.96 13.28 6.84
C GLN A 257 20.63 13.05 7.60
N ASP A 258 20.68 13.08 8.94
CA ASP A 258 19.52 12.90 9.83
C ASP A 258 18.70 11.62 9.53
N LEU A 259 19.38 10.57 9.02
CA LEU A 259 18.74 9.28 8.79
C LEU A 259 18.49 8.59 10.14
N PRO A 260 17.27 8.10 10.43
CA PRO A 260 17.00 7.45 11.70
C PRO A 260 17.69 6.09 11.74
N LEU A 261 18.73 5.98 12.56
CA LEU A 261 19.45 4.73 12.84
C LEU A 261 18.81 4.00 14.03
N GLY A 262 18.87 2.68 14.00
CA GLY A 262 18.52 1.83 15.13
C GLY A 262 19.63 1.74 16.18
N PRO A 263 19.52 0.78 17.12
CA PRO A 263 20.54 0.53 18.13
C PRO A 263 21.95 0.42 17.54
N GLU A 264 22.94 0.91 18.27
CA GLU A 264 24.37 0.88 17.88
C GLU A 264 24.71 1.62 16.56
N GLY A 265 23.83 2.50 16.06
CA GLY A 265 24.05 3.21 14.79
C GLY A 265 23.86 2.33 13.56
N ARG A 266 23.09 1.24 13.70
CA ARG A 266 22.79 0.29 12.62
C ARG A 266 21.59 0.73 11.80
N ILE A 267 21.58 0.46 10.50
CA ILE A 267 20.43 0.77 9.64
C ILE A 267 19.27 -0.21 9.83
N THR A 268 18.06 0.31 9.65
CA THR A 268 16.77 -0.40 9.80
C THR A 268 15.88 -0.09 8.61
N CYS A 269 14.71 -0.73 8.52
CA CYS A 269 13.70 -0.41 7.51
C CYS A 269 13.37 1.10 7.48
N SER A 270 13.20 1.75 8.64
CA SER A 270 12.89 3.19 8.72
C SER A 270 14.05 4.12 8.36
N THR A 271 15.30 3.64 8.31
CA THR A 271 16.44 4.43 7.82
C THR A 271 16.27 4.75 6.33
N CYS A 272 15.87 3.74 5.55
CA CYS A 272 15.68 3.87 4.11
C CYS A 272 14.26 4.30 3.73
N HIS A 273 13.25 3.91 4.51
CA HIS A 273 11.84 4.13 4.22
C HIS A 273 11.18 5.12 5.19
N ASP A 274 10.31 5.97 4.66
CA ASP A 274 9.57 7.01 5.37
C ASP A 274 8.11 6.98 4.91
N GLU A 275 7.28 6.24 5.64
CA GLU A 275 5.87 6.07 5.28
C GLU A 275 5.03 7.26 5.75
N PRO A 276 4.25 7.92 4.86
CA PRO A 276 3.38 9.02 5.25
C PRO A 276 2.18 8.53 6.05
N CYS A 277 2.22 8.66 7.38
CA CYS A 277 1.15 8.19 8.28
C CYS A 277 -0.12 9.07 8.24
N THR A 278 -0.02 10.33 7.83
CA THR A 278 -1.13 11.32 7.82
C THR A 278 -1.42 11.92 6.44
N GLU A 279 -0.44 11.88 5.54
CA GLU A 279 -0.47 12.47 4.20
C GLU A 279 -0.88 11.44 3.13
N ARG A 280 -1.09 11.91 1.90
CA ARG A 280 -1.35 11.02 0.75
C ARG A 280 -0.02 10.52 0.19
N VAL A 281 0.09 9.22 -0.05
CA VAL A 281 1.23 8.61 -0.76
C VAL A 281 1.48 9.32 -2.10
N ASP A 282 2.71 9.80 -2.30
CA ASP A 282 3.14 10.31 -3.60
C ASP A 282 3.30 9.14 -4.57
N PRO A 283 2.54 9.08 -5.69
CA PRO A 283 2.65 7.99 -6.66
C PRO A 283 4.03 7.92 -7.36
N ARG A 284 4.87 8.95 -7.21
CA ARG A 284 6.27 8.97 -7.68
C ARG A 284 7.24 8.36 -6.67
N ASN A 285 6.82 8.15 -5.42
CA ASN A 285 7.59 7.46 -4.37
C ASN A 285 6.84 6.24 -3.81
N PRO A 286 6.41 5.26 -4.66
CA PRO A 286 5.58 4.13 -4.24
C PRO A 286 6.32 3.12 -3.35
N ARG A 287 7.63 3.30 -3.14
CA ARG A 287 8.47 2.52 -2.20
C ARG A 287 8.84 3.31 -0.94
N PHE A 288 8.24 4.49 -0.73
CA PHE A 288 8.45 5.33 0.46
C PHE A 288 9.92 5.68 0.75
N LEU A 289 10.81 5.83 -0.24
CA LEU A 289 12.22 6.13 0.01
C LEU A 289 12.36 7.50 0.69
N ARG A 290 13.09 7.54 1.83
CA ARG A 290 13.20 8.71 2.71
C ARG A 290 13.81 9.90 1.98
N GLY A 291 13.05 11.00 1.85
CA GLY A 291 13.46 12.19 1.09
C GLY A 291 13.29 12.10 -0.43
N GLY A 292 12.57 11.09 -0.94
CA GLY A 292 12.16 10.99 -2.34
C GLY A 292 11.02 11.95 -2.72
N PRO A 293 10.49 11.87 -3.97
CA PRO A 293 10.82 10.88 -4.99
C PRO A 293 12.23 11.04 -5.60
N TYR A 294 12.82 9.92 -6.00
CA TYR A 294 14.09 9.82 -6.71
C TYR A 294 13.86 9.42 -8.18
N LEU A 295 14.79 9.73 -9.09
CA LEU A 295 14.71 9.27 -10.48
C LEU A 295 15.06 7.78 -10.60
N THR A 296 15.98 7.29 -9.76
CA THR A 296 16.23 5.85 -9.59
C THR A 296 16.45 5.51 -8.11
N PRO A 297 16.19 4.26 -7.65
CA PRO A 297 16.48 3.85 -6.27
C PRO A 297 17.94 4.05 -5.86
N THR A 298 18.88 3.91 -6.80
CA THR A 298 20.32 4.09 -6.57
C THR A 298 20.69 5.51 -6.12
N GLU A 299 19.90 6.52 -6.48
CA GLU A 299 20.12 7.90 -6.02
C GLU A 299 19.96 8.04 -4.50
N PHE A 300 19.06 7.27 -3.88
CA PHE A 300 18.97 7.18 -2.43
C PHE A 300 20.21 6.51 -1.85
N CYS A 301 20.69 5.41 -2.44
CA CYS A 301 21.87 4.69 -1.97
C CYS A 301 23.14 5.57 -1.96
N TYR A 302 23.25 6.50 -2.92
CA TYR A 302 24.34 7.48 -2.97
C TYR A 302 24.31 8.55 -1.87
N ARG A 303 23.34 8.52 -0.95
CA ARG A 303 23.38 9.29 0.30
C ARG A 303 24.41 8.72 1.28
N CYS A 304 24.61 7.40 1.29
CA CYS A 304 25.56 6.71 2.17
C CYS A 304 26.81 6.18 1.44
N HIS A 305 26.73 5.99 0.12
CA HIS A 305 27.85 5.50 -0.70
C HIS A 305 28.36 6.56 -1.69
N PRO A 306 29.67 6.67 -1.92
CA PRO A 306 30.19 7.47 -3.04
C PRO A 306 29.72 6.89 -4.39
N LYS A 307 29.65 7.74 -5.42
CA LYS A 307 29.19 7.34 -6.77
C LYS A 307 30.22 6.55 -7.59
N ALA A 308 31.49 6.61 -7.20
CA ALA A 308 32.62 5.90 -7.82
C ALA A 308 33.81 5.82 -6.85
N GLY A 309 34.71 4.87 -7.07
CA GLY A 309 35.94 4.72 -6.28
C GLY A 309 35.73 3.91 -4.99
N VAL A 310 36.70 4.01 -4.07
CA VAL A 310 36.74 3.17 -2.85
C VAL A 310 35.47 3.37 -2.01
N GLY A 311 34.68 2.31 -1.87
CA GLY A 311 33.44 2.30 -1.10
C GLY A 311 32.15 2.53 -1.88
N ALA A 312 32.25 2.75 -3.20
CA ALA A 312 31.08 2.93 -4.05
C ALA A 312 30.18 1.68 -4.08
N LEU A 313 28.87 1.91 -4.19
CA LEU A 313 27.88 0.82 -4.34
C LEU A 313 27.80 0.37 -5.80
N ASN A 314 28.94 -0.03 -6.37
CA ASN A 314 28.99 -0.66 -7.69
C ASN A 314 29.49 -2.11 -7.57
N PRO A 315 28.61 -3.12 -7.54
CA PRO A 315 29.04 -4.53 -7.56
C PRO A 315 29.70 -4.94 -8.88
N HIS A 316 29.74 -4.05 -9.88
CA HIS A 316 30.46 -4.23 -11.14
C HIS A 316 31.89 -3.64 -11.13
N ASP A 317 32.30 -2.91 -10.07
CA ASP A 317 33.72 -2.61 -9.82
C ASP A 317 34.33 -3.87 -9.19
N GLN A 318 34.88 -4.76 -10.02
CA GLN A 318 35.27 -6.13 -9.67
C GLN A 318 36.76 -6.40 -9.89
N VAL A 319 37.47 -5.53 -10.60
CA VAL A 319 38.88 -5.65 -10.93
C VAL A 319 39.60 -4.37 -10.48
N THR A 320 40.72 -4.51 -9.78
CA THR A 320 41.59 -3.38 -9.41
C THR A 320 42.44 -2.93 -10.59
N ASP A 321 43.01 -1.72 -10.52
CA ASP A 321 43.93 -1.17 -11.55
C ASP A 321 45.11 -2.11 -11.90
N ASP A 322 45.51 -2.99 -10.96
CA ASP A 322 46.56 -4.01 -11.15
C ASP A 322 46.03 -5.42 -11.51
N GLY A 323 44.76 -5.53 -11.89
CA GLY A 323 44.16 -6.73 -12.48
C GLY A 323 43.72 -7.81 -11.48
N ARG A 324 43.57 -7.49 -10.19
CA ARG A 324 43.15 -8.44 -9.14
C ARG A 324 41.65 -8.34 -8.86
N LEU A 325 41.04 -9.46 -8.46
CA LEU A 325 39.60 -9.51 -8.17
C LEU A 325 39.28 -8.84 -6.84
N VAL A 326 38.31 -7.92 -6.85
CA VAL A 326 37.70 -7.30 -5.66
C VAL A 326 36.70 -8.29 -5.07
N SER A 327 37.19 -9.21 -4.23
CA SER A 327 36.39 -10.33 -3.70
C SER A 327 35.15 -9.93 -2.91
N THR A 328 35.09 -8.70 -2.39
CA THR A 328 33.88 -8.13 -1.75
C THR A 328 32.77 -7.82 -2.75
N SER A 329 33.08 -7.43 -3.98
CA SER A 329 32.09 -7.18 -5.03
C SER A 329 31.48 -8.49 -5.53
N CYS A 330 32.28 -9.55 -5.62
CA CYS A 330 31.82 -10.88 -6.05
C CYS A 330 30.75 -11.46 -5.10
N VAL A 331 30.94 -11.30 -3.77
CA VAL A 331 30.00 -11.79 -2.76
C VAL A 331 28.78 -10.88 -2.55
N PHE A 332 28.60 -9.83 -3.37
CA PHE A 332 27.32 -9.13 -3.50
C PHE A 332 26.30 -9.96 -4.29
N CYS A 333 26.78 -10.77 -5.25
CA CYS A 333 25.92 -11.62 -6.08
C CYS A 333 26.05 -13.12 -5.72
N HIS A 334 27.23 -13.59 -5.33
CA HIS A 334 27.53 -15.02 -5.14
C HIS A 334 27.71 -15.42 -3.68
N ARG A 335 27.37 -16.68 -3.34
CA ARG A 335 27.48 -17.26 -1.98
C ARG A 335 28.93 -17.49 -1.52
N LYS A 336 29.89 -17.43 -2.44
CA LYS A 336 31.30 -17.80 -2.27
C LYS A 336 32.20 -16.82 -3.01
N ARG A 337 33.46 -16.73 -2.59
CA ARG A 337 34.49 -15.91 -3.24
C ARG A 337 35.09 -16.64 -4.46
N PRO A 338 35.60 -15.90 -5.47
CA PRO A 338 36.33 -16.52 -6.57
C PRO A 338 37.50 -17.38 -6.08
N GLY A 339 37.54 -18.64 -6.52
CA GLY A 339 38.54 -19.63 -6.10
C GLY A 339 38.13 -20.52 -4.92
N GLU A 340 36.97 -20.31 -4.29
CA GLU A 340 36.44 -21.22 -3.26
C GLU A 340 35.70 -22.40 -3.92
N GLU A 341 36.28 -23.60 -3.83
CA GLU A 341 35.78 -24.81 -4.51
C GLU A 341 34.55 -25.47 -3.84
N GLY A 342 34.13 -26.61 -4.40
CA GLY A 342 33.04 -27.45 -3.90
C GLY A 342 31.64 -27.00 -4.37
N PRO A 343 30.57 -27.68 -3.90
CA PRO A 343 29.20 -27.37 -4.30
C PRO A 343 28.87 -25.88 -4.11
N GLY A 344 28.13 -25.32 -5.08
CA GLY A 344 27.69 -23.93 -5.05
C GLY A 344 28.80 -22.87 -5.23
N ALA A 345 29.99 -23.20 -5.73
CA ALA A 345 31.06 -22.23 -6.02
C ALA A 345 30.63 -21.03 -6.89
N LEU A 346 29.65 -21.22 -7.78
CA LEU A 346 29.05 -20.16 -8.61
C LEU A 346 27.60 -19.83 -8.21
N ALA A 347 27.08 -20.40 -7.11
CA ALA A 347 25.70 -20.18 -6.70
C ALA A 347 25.49 -18.71 -6.32
N PHE A 348 24.42 -18.11 -6.86
CA PHE A 348 23.99 -16.78 -6.46
C PHE A 348 23.41 -16.82 -5.04
N LEU A 349 23.49 -15.71 -4.31
CA LEU A 349 22.81 -15.56 -3.01
C LEU A 349 21.31 -15.80 -3.19
N HIS A 350 20.71 -15.09 -4.15
CA HIS A 350 19.30 -15.11 -4.51
C HIS A 350 19.15 -15.28 -6.03
N SER A 351 17.94 -15.19 -6.59
CA SER A 351 17.82 -15.28 -8.05
C SER A 351 18.56 -14.11 -8.73
N PRO A 352 19.21 -14.29 -9.90
CA PRO A 352 19.85 -13.18 -10.61
C PRO A 352 18.88 -12.06 -10.96
N LEU A 353 17.60 -12.39 -11.13
CA LEU A 353 16.54 -11.43 -11.39
C LEU A 353 16.28 -10.50 -10.19
N GLU A 354 16.19 -11.04 -8.98
CA GLU A 354 16.09 -10.24 -7.75
C GLU A 354 17.32 -9.36 -7.52
N LEU A 355 18.52 -9.94 -7.68
CA LEU A 355 19.79 -9.24 -7.50
C LEU A 355 19.93 -8.05 -8.47
N CYS A 356 19.62 -8.25 -9.76
CA CYS A 356 19.69 -7.18 -10.75
C CYS A 356 18.60 -6.12 -10.54
N MET A 357 17.33 -6.49 -10.32
CA MET A 357 16.23 -5.53 -10.18
C MET A 357 16.22 -4.76 -8.84
N GLY A 358 17.00 -5.19 -7.85
CA GLY A 358 17.24 -4.39 -6.64
C GLY A 358 17.99 -3.08 -6.94
N CYS A 359 18.92 -3.11 -7.90
CA CYS A 359 19.74 -1.95 -8.26
C CYS A 359 19.32 -1.28 -9.59
N HIS A 360 18.71 -2.01 -10.51
CA HIS A 360 18.37 -1.55 -11.86
C HIS A 360 16.86 -1.56 -12.13
N ASP A 361 16.39 -0.49 -12.77
CA ASP A 361 15.08 -0.51 -13.44
C ASP A 361 15.18 -1.39 -14.71
N PRO A 362 14.28 -2.38 -14.91
CA PRO A 362 14.22 -3.10 -16.18
C PRO A 362 13.74 -2.24 -17.36
N ALA A 363 13.22 -1.02 -17.16
CA ALA A 363 12.88 -0.12 -18.26
C ALA A 363 14.12 0.59 -18.87
N PRO A 364 14.30 0.62 -20.20
CA PRO A 364 13.54 -0.07 -21.26
C PRO A 364 14.15 -1.43 -21.65
N HIS A 365 13.42 -2.51 -21.38
CA HIS A 365 13.61 -3.81 -22.05
C HIS A 365 12.72 -3.91 -23.31
N PRO A 366 12.89 -4.93 -24.17
CA PRO A 366 11.96 -5.23 -25.25
C PRO A 366 10.51 -5.36 -24.76
N THR A 367 9.54 -4.99 -25.60
CA THR A 367 8.11 -4.88 -25.23
C THR A 367 7.39 -6.21 -24.94
N VAL A 368 8.10 -7.34 -25.05
CA VAL A 368 7.61 -8.68 -24.69
C VAL A 368 8.38 -9.13 -23.46
N ASN A 369 7.70 -9.64 -22.43
CA ASN A 369 8.37 -10.21 -21.27
C ASN A 369 9.14 -11.48 -21.69
N HIS A 370 10.46 -11.43 -21.59
CA HIS A 370 11.35 -12.57 -21.81
C HIS A 370 11.83 -13.20 -20.49
N LEU A 371 11.42 -12.69 -19.32
CA LEU A 371 11.77 -13.24 -18.01
C LEU A 371 10.84 -14.42 -17.69
N VAL A 372 11.07 -15.53 -18.38
CA VAL A 372 10.23 -16.74 -18.39
C VAL A 372 11.08 -18.01 -18.48
N GLU A 373 10.49 -19.15 -18.10
CA GLU A 373 11.01 -20.47 -18.43
C GLU A 373 11.08 -20.64 -19.96
N MET A 374 12.22 -21.10 -20.48
CA MET A 374 12.40 -21.22 -21.92
C MET A 374 11.95 -22.59 -22.43
N PRO A 375 11.09 -22.66 -23.47
CA PRO A 375 10.70 -23.94 -24.08
C PRO A 375 11.90 -24.69 -24.66
N GLU A 376 11.93 -26.02 -24.47
CA GLU A 376 12.98 -26.93 -24.98
C GLU A 376 13.38 -26.71 -26.47
N PRO A 377 12.45 -26.39 -27.42
CA PRO A 377 12.84 -26.08 -28.81
C PRO A 377 13.61 -24.76 -28.99
N MET A 378 13.52 -23.82 -28.05
CA MET A 378 14.33 -22.59 -28.01
C MET A 378 15.64 -22.81 -27.26
N GLU A 379 15.64 -23.61 -26.19
CA GLU A 379 16.88 -23.99 -25.47
C GLU A 379 17.88 -24.69 -26.41
N LYS A 380 17.39 -25.62 -27.25
CA LYS A 380 18.20 -26.26 -28.30
C LYS A 380 18.79 -25.27 -29.30
N LYS A 381 18.13 -24.15 -29.60
CA LYS A 381 18.68 -23.08 -30.45
C LYS A 381 19.71 -22.23 -29.71
N LEU A 382 19.43 -21.90 -28.44
CA LEU A 382 20.36 -21.15 -27.59
C LEU A 382 21.71 -21.86 -27.52
N HIS A 383 21.72 -23.17 -27.21
CA HIS A 383 22.96 -23.95 -27.17
C HIS A 383 23.65 -24.09 -28.54
N ALA A 384 22.89 -24.21 -29.64
CA ALA A 384 23.45 -24.20 -30.99
C ALA A 384 24.08 -22.84 -31.37
N TYR A 385 23.58 -21.72 -30.82
CA TYR A 385 24.21 -20.41 -30.92
C TYR A 385 25.46 -20.32 -30.02
N GLU A 386 25.38 -20.74 -28.76
CA GLU A 386 26.52 -20.78 -27.82
C GLU A 386 27.73 -21.52 -28.42
N GLU A 387 27.53 -22.73 -28.94
CA GLU A 387 28.59 -23.55 -29.53
C GLU A 387 29.18 -22.90 -30.80
N ARG A 388 28.32 -22.43 -31.70
CA ARG A 388 28.73 -21.85 -33.00
C ARG A 388 29.46 -20.53 -32.84
N HIS A 389 28.98 -19.65 -31.96
CA HIS A 389 29.48 -18.29 -31.79
C HIS A 389 30.50 -18.15 -30.65
N ARG A 390 30.75 -19.21 -29.88
CA ARG A 390 31.73 -19.25 -28.76
C ARG A 390 31.38 -18.25 -27.65
N VAL A 391 30.12 -18.31 -27.23
CA VAL A 391 29.51 -17.43 -26.23
C VAL A 391 28.77 -18.25 -25.17
N ARG A 392 28.59 -17.68 -23.98
CA ARG A 392 27.72 -18.26 -22.93
C ARG A 392 26.59 -17.30 -22.57
N LEU A 393 25.35 -17.75 -22.73
CA LEU A 393 24.10 -17.06 -22.38
C LEU A 393 23.40 -17.88 -21.28
N PRO A 394 23.82 -17.75 -20.01
CA PRO A 394 23.38 -18.67 -18.96
C PRO A 394 21.90 -18.47 -18.59
N LEU A 395 21.16 -19.58 -18.52
CA LEU A 395 19.85 -19.64 -17.88
C LEU A 395 20.01 -19.81 -16.36
N HIS A 396 18.97 -19.44 -15.62
CA HIS A 396 18.84 -19.74 -14.20
C HIS A 396 17.62 -20.64 -14.02
N GLU A 397 17.83 -21.90 -13.63
CA GLU A 397 16.76 -22.88 -13.39
C GLU A 397 15.79 -23.03 -14.60
N GLY A 398 16.34 -23.04 -15.82
CA GLY A 398 15.59 -23.09 -17.08
C GLY A 398 15.03 -21.74 -17.55
N GLN A 399 15.10 -20.70 -16.72
CA GLN A 399 14.57 -19.37 -17.01
C GLN A 399 15.60 -18.45 -17.66
N ILE A 400 15.13 -17.63 -18.60
CA ILE A 400 15.85 -16.47 -19.11
C ILE A 400 15.79 -15.38 -18.03
N VAL A 401 16.95 -14.84 -17.68
CA VAL A 401 17.12 -13.81 -16.64
C VAL A 401 18.01 -12.67 -17.16
N CYS A 402 18.15 -11.58 -16.40
CA CYS A 402 19.01 -10.46 -16.76
C CYS A 402 20.44 -10.90 -17.18
N THR A 403 20.99 -11.89 -16.49
CA THR A 403 22.33 -12.45 -16.77
C THR A 403 22.42 -13.37 -18.00
N THR A 404 21.29 -13.74 -18.61
CA THR A 404 21.25 -14.49 -19.90
C THR A 404 21.59 -13.56 -21.07
N CYS A 405 21.11 -12.32 -21.02
CA CYS A 405 21.33 -11.30 -22.04
C CYS A 405 22.54 -10.39 -21.73
N HIS A 406 22.76 -10.08 -20.45
CA HIS A 406 23.80 -9.18 -19.99
C HIS A 406 24.91 -9.90 -19.18
N ASN A 407 26.11 -9.34 -19.21
CA ASN A 407 27.27 -9.82 -18.46
C ASN A 407 27.64 -8.79 -17.38
N PRO A 408 27.14 -8.91 -16.14
CA PRO A 408 27.39 -7.95 -15.05
C PRO A 408 28.82 -8.02 -14.50
N HIS A 409 29.76 -8.54 -15.29
CA HIS A 409 31.16 -8.66 -14.91
C HIS A 409 31.98 -7.54 -15.51
N GLU A 410 32.97 -7.08 -14.75
CA GLU A 410 33.99 -6.19 -15.29
C GLU A 410 34.93 -6.93 -16.25
N LYS A 411 35.60 -6.18 -17.13
CA LYS A 411 36.53 -6.74 -18.10
C LYS A 411 37.73 -7.39 -17.41
N GLY A 412 37.78 -8.72 -17.46
CA GLY A 412 38.85 -9.52 -16.85
C GLY A 412 38.44 -10.25 -15.56
N ALA A 413 37.28 -9.93 -14.98
CA ALA A 413 36.73 -10.69 -13.84
C ALA A 413 36.37 -12.14 -14.23
N VAL A 414 35.96 -12.34 -15.49
CA VAL A 414 35.72 -13.64 -16.13
C VAL A 414 36.57 -13.80 -17.39
N ARG A 415 36.69 -15.03 -17.91
CA ARG A 415 37.55 -15.38 -19.07
C ARG A 415 36.84 -16.30 -20.07
N GLY A 416 37.33 -16.34 -21.30
CA GLY A 416 36.81 -17.20 -22.37
C GLY A 416 35.41 -16.80 -22.84
N GLU A 417 34.63 -17.78 -23.32
CA GLU A 417 33.28 -17.61 -23.87
C GLU A 417 32.29 -16.91 -22.90
N ALA A 418 32.56 -16.99 -21.59
CA ALA A 418 31.77 -16.34 -20.54
C ALA A 418 32.05 -14.83 -20.39
N ALA A 419 33.11 -14.31 -21.01
CA ALA A 419 33.59 -12.93 -20.86
C ALA A 419 33.11 -11.96 -21.96
N LEU A 420 32.39 -12.42 -22.98
CA LEU A 420 31.82 -11.50 -23.99
C LEU A 420 30.84 -10.52 -23.32
N GLY A 421 30.91 -9.23 -23.67
CA GLY A 421 30.15 -8.17 -23.02
C GLY A 421 30.72 -7.66 -21.69
N ALA A 422 31.73 -8.30 -21.08
CA ALA A 422 32.24 -7.89 -19.77
C ALA A 422 32.91 -6.50 -19.83
N GLY A 423 32.41 -5.56 -19.02
CA GLY A 423 32.82 -4.16 -19.02
C GLY A 423 32.33 -3.29 -20.19
N GLU A 424 31.40 -3.78 -21.02
CA GLU A 424 30.82 -2.98 -22.12
C GLU A 424 29.61 -2.14 -21.65
N GLN A 425 29.37 -0.98 -22.29
CA GLN A 425 28.34 0.00 -21.88
C GLN A 425 26.91 -0.58 -21.75
N LYS A 426 26.60 -1.63 -22.50
CA LYS A 426 25.32 -2.38 -22.42
C LYS A 426 25.50 -3.84 -22.00
N ALA A 427 26.73 -4.25 -21.74
CA ALA A 427 27.11 -5.57 -21.27
C ALA A 427 26.55 -6.77 -22.07
N TRP A 428 26.21 -6.62 -23.36
CA TRP A 428 25.52 -7.66 -24.11
C TRP A 428 26.41 -8.89 -24.33
N ARG A 429 25.84 -10.09 -24.13
CA ARG A 429 26.49 -11.39 -24.42
C ARG A 429 26.51 -11.76 -25.91
N VAL A 430 26.27 -10.77 -26.77
CA VAL A 430 26.18 -10.85 -28.24
C VAL A 430 26.79 -9.56 -28.83
N PRO A 431 27.31 -9.57 -30.08
CA PRO A 431 27.99 -8.41 -30.66
C PRO A 431 27.14 -7.14 -30.80
N SER A 432 25.80 -7.25 -30.82
CA SER A 432 24.90 -6.09 -30.92
C SER A 432 23.48 -6.41 -30.43
N PHE A 433 22.69 -5.38 -30.11
CA PHE A 433 21.26 -5.51 -29.83
C PHE A 433 20.47 -6.22 -30.95
N ALA A 434 20.88 -6.04 -32.21
CA ALA A 434 20.23 -6.69 -33.35
C ALA A 434 20.44 -8.22 -33.34
N GLU A 435 21.49 -8.72 -32.67
CA GLU A 435 21.71 -10.14 -32.45
C GLU A 435 21.06 -10.69 -31.17
N LEU A 436 20.51 -9.84 -30.29
CA LEU A 436 20.04 -10.28 -28.97
C LEU A 436 18.85 -11.26 -29.03
N CYS A 437 17.99 -11.14 -30.04
CA CYS A 437 16.90 -12.09 -30.29
C CYS A 437 17.36 -13.34 -31.05
N THR A 438 18.50 -13.28 -31.75
CA THR A 438 18.97 -14.31 -32.68
C THR A 438 19.17 -15.69 -32.02
N PRO A 439 19.77 -15.83 -30.81
CA PRO A 439 19.98 -17.14 -30.18
C PRO A 439 18.72 -18.02 -30.06
N CYS A 440 17.55 -17.43 -29.79
CA CYS A 440 16.30 -18.17 -29.57
C CYS A 440 15.32 -18.05 -30.75
N HIS A 441 15.28 -16.89 -31.42
CA HIS A 441 14.27 -16.58 -32.43
C HIS A 441 14.75 -16.76 -33.87
N ALA A 442 16.06 -16.87 -34.13
CA ALA A 442 16.54 -17.13 -35.47
C ALA A 442 15.99 -18.45 -36.02
N ARG A 443 15.92 -18.51 -37.35
CA ARG A 443 15.85 -19.77 -38.07
C ARG A 443 17.24 -20.04 -38.65
N TYR A 444 17.69 -21.27 -38.52
CA TYR A 444 18.98 -21.76 -39.00
C TYR A 444 18.73 -22.97 -39.88
N ASP A 445 17.89 -22.75 -40.89
CA ASP A 445 17.37 -23.66 -41.90
C ASP A 445 17.99 -23.36 -43.29
#